data_AF-A0A3C0GJB1-F1
#
_entry.id   AF-A0A3C0GJB1-F1
#
_cell.length_a   1.000
_cell.length_b   1.000
_cell.length_c   1.000
_cell.angle_alpha   90.00
_cell.angle_beta   90.00
_cell.angle_gamma   90.00
#
_symmetry.space_group_name_H-M   'P 1'
#
loop_
_entity.id
_entity.type
_entity.pdbx_description
1 polymer ?
#
loop_
_entity_poly.entity_id
_entity_poly.type
_entity_poly.pdbx_seq_one_letter_code
_entity_poly.pdbx_strand_id
1 'polypeptide(L)'
;MPDVDIDFFDRDGTLKLFKHTPASIIKEDKIEKHKTGVYFHAVPEHPVTGHASLDYKKAEDRGYFKIDCLNVNIYKEVKSEQELVELMIKEPDWDMLKDPKVVENLFHLNGHFNIVSKLEPKNIEQLAAVLAIIRPAKRRLMYKEWTDIMKEVWTRPTDGSYFFKKSHAVAYAQAIVVQMNLMSRAKYSFDAPSKK
;
A
#
# COMPACT_ATOMS: atom_id res chain seq x y z
N MET A 1 -7.77 -10.19 15.43
CA MET A 1 -6.35 -10.53 15.14
C MET A 1 -5.70 -9.30 14.49
N PRO A 2 -4.43 -8.94 14.77
CA PRO A 2 -3.78 -7.83 14.08
C PRO A 2 -3.65 -8.10 12.58
N ASP A 3 -3.75 -7.04 11.79
CA ASP A 3 -3.60 -7.03 10.34
C ASP A 3 -2.27 -6.34 10.04
N VAL A 4 -1.29 -7.09 9.52
CA VAL A 4 0.10 -6.65 9.39
C VAL A 4 0.56 -6.80 7.96
N ASP A 5 0.85 -5.66 7.35
CA ASP A 5 1.38 -5.54 6.00
C ASP A 5 2.83 -5.03 6.06
N ILE A 6 3.74 -5.70 5.35
CA ILE A 6 5.14 -5.30 5.24
C ILE A 6 5.52 -5.23 3.77
N ASP A 7 5.97 -4.06 3.34
CA ASP A 7 6.37 -3.81 1.95
C ASP A 7 7.84 -4.15 1.72
N PHE A 8 8.11 -4.88 0.64
CA PHE A 8 9.45 -5.26 0.19
C PHE A 8 9.66 -4.84 -1.25
N PHE A 9 10.87 -4.39 -1.61
CA PHE A 9 11.21 -4.24 -3.03
C PHE A 9 11.39 -5.61 -3.71
N ASP A 10 11.98 -6.59 -2.99
CA ASP A 10 12.15 -7.99 -3.40
C ASP A 10 11.64 -8.91 -2.29
N ARG A 11 10.34 -9.16 -2.34
CA ARG A 11 9.63 -10.05 -1.43
C ARG A 11 10.20 -11.47 -1.46
N ASP A 12 10.42 -12.01 -2.65
CA ASP A 12 10.77 -13.42 -2.81
C ASP A 12 12.23 -13.69 -2.40
N GLY A 13 13.14 -12.76 -2.67
CA GLY A 13 14.51 -12.79 -2.14
C GLY A 13 14.52 -12.72 -0.61
N THR A 14 13.73 -11.82 -0.03
CA THR A 14 13.67 -11.63 1.43
C THR A 14 13.08 -12.84 2.15
N LEU A 15 11.99 -13.41 1.63
CA LEU A 15 11.32 -14.56 2.26
C LEU A 15 12.21 -15.82 2.29
N LYS A 16 13.19 -15.96 1.39
CA LYS A 16 14.17 -17.08 1.44
C LYS A 16 15.07 -17.04 2.67
N LEU A 17 15.19 -15.88 3.33
CA LEU A 17 16.02 -15.71 4.53
C LEU A 17 15.34 -16.19 5.81
N PHE A 18 14.03 -16.47 5.76
CA PHE A 18 13.23 -16.81 6.93
C PHE A 18 12.44 -18.10 6.69
N LYS A 19 12.35 -18.95 7.72
CA LYS A 19 11.40 -20.06 7.69
C LYS A 19 9.98 -19.50 7.72
N HIS A 20 9.18 -19.87 6.74
CA HIS A 20 7.80 -19.43 6.63
C HIS A 20 6.95 -20.45 5.86
N THR A 21 5.64 -20.40 6.09
CA THR A 21 4.64 -21.20 5.39
C THR A 21 3.75 -20.25 4.59
N PRO A 22 3.64 -20.38 3.25
CA PRO A 22 2.69 -19.60 2.48
C PRO A 22 1.25 -19.87 2.91
N ALA A 23 0.46 -18.81 3.11
CA ALA A 23 -0.96 -18.99 3.36
C ALA A 23 -1.68 -19.52 2.11
N SER A 24 -2.84 -20.13 2.30
CA SER A 24 -3.64 -20.70 1.22
C SER A 24 -5.02 -20.08 1.13
N ILE A 25 -5.50 -19.95 -0.10
CA ILE A 25 -6.88 -19.65 -0.43
C ILE A 25 -7.48 -20.96 -0.92
N ILE A 26 -8.47 -21.49 -0.19
CA ILE A 26 -9.13 -22.74 -0.55
C ILE A 26 -10.54 -22.40 -1.03
N LYS A 27 -10.79 -22.63 -2.32
CA LYS A 27 -12.09 -22.45 -2.94
C LYS A 27 -12.50 -23.76 -3.57
N GLU A 28 -13.57 -24.36 -3.06
CA GLU A 28 -14.09 -25.65 -3.55
C GLU A 28 -12.95 -26.69 -3.62
N ASP A 29 -12.60 -27.13 -4.84
CA ASP A 29 -11.58 -28.16 -5.09
C ASP A 29 -10.19 -27.59 -5.44
N LYS A 30 -10.00 -26.27 -5.35
CA LYS A 30 -8.72 -25.61 -5.68
C LYS A 30 -8.06 -25.01 -4.44
N ILE A 31 -6.80 -25.38 -4.25
CA ILE A 31 -5.91 -24.76 -3.27
C ILE A 31 -4.93 -23.86 -4.02
N GLU A 32 -5.07 -22.55 -3.81
CA GLU A 32 -4.19 -21.54 -4.38
C GLU A 32 -3.29 -20.95 -3.28
N LYS A 33 -2.07 -20.56 -3.66
CA LYS A 33 -1.18 -19.80 -2.78
C LYS A 33 -1.73 -18.39 -2.59
N HIS A 34 -1.79 -17.92 -1.35
CA HIS A 34 -2.10 -16.52 -1.05
C HIS A 34 -0.98 -15.62 -1.59
N LYS A 35 -1.35 -14.50 -2.23
CA LYS A 35 -0.38 -13.67 -2.96
C LYS A 35 0.69 -13.04 -2.06
N THR A 36 0.31 -12.65 -0.85
CA THR A 36 1.14 -11.88 0.09
C THR A 36 1.35 -12.60 1.41
N GLY A 37 0.26 -13.04 2.03
CA GLY A 37 0.20 -13.75 3.31
C GLY A 37 1.11 -14.95 3.48
N VAL A 38 1.88 -14.92 4.57
CA VAL A 38 2.73 -16.01 5.06
C VAL A 38 2.60 -16.15 6.57
N TYR A 39 2.89 -17.34 7.09
CA TYR A 39 3.00 -17.62 8.52
C TYR A 39 4.46 -17.82 8.90
N PHE A 40 4.93 -17.12 9.93
CA PHE A 40 6.27 -17.31 10.50
C PHE A 40 6.25 -18.19 11.76
N HIS A 41 5.06 -18.58 12.22
CA HIS A 41 4.86 -19.57 13.27
C HIS A 41 4.38 -20.90 12.66
N ALA A 42 4.39 -21.97 13.46
CA ALA A 42 3.88 -23.26 13.02
C ALA A 42 2.39 -23.16 12.62
N VAL A 43 2.05 -23.76 11.49
CA VAL A 43 0.68 -23.93 10.99
C VAL A 43 0.62 -25.29 10.28
N PRO A 44 -0.53 -25.98 10.22
CA PRO A 44 -0.65 -27.20 9.43
C PRO A 44 -0.27 -26.95 7.96
N GLU A 45 0.63 -27.77 7.42
CA GLU A 45 1.16 -27.63 6.06
C GLU A 45 0.73 -28.81 5.18
N HIS A 46 0.54 -28.56 3.89
CA HIS A 46 0.33 -29.59 2.90
C HIS A 46 1.69 -30.23 2.53
N PRO A 47 1.87 -31.55 2.68
CA PRO A 47 3.19 -32.19 2.65
C PRO A 47 3.89 -32.13 1.29
N VAL A 48 3.14 -31.93 0.20
CA VAL A 48 3.70 -31.85 -1.16
C VAL A 48 4.05 -30.41 -1.57
N THR A 49 3.28 -29.42 -1.12
CA THR A 49 3.41 -28.03 -1.60
C THR A 49 4.06 -27.11 -0.58
N GLY A 50 4.09 -27.49 0.70
CA GLY A 50 4.55 -26.65 1.81
C GLY A 50 3.66 -25.44 2.09
N HIS A 51 2.47 -25.36 1.48
CA HIS A 51 1.50 -24.30 1.78
C HIS A 51 0.65 -24.66 3.00
N ALA A 52 0.03 -23.67 3.64
CA ALA A 52 -0.92 -23.93 4.72
C ALA A 52 -2.06 -24.85 4.24
N SER A 53 -2.40 -25.88 5.00
CA SER A 53 -3.51 -26.80 4.67
C SER A 53 -4.89 -26.26 5.09
N LEU A 54 -4.92 -25.08 5.73
CA LEU A 54 -6.12 -24.37 6.09
C LEU A 54 -6.33 -23.16 5.17
N ASP A 55 -7.59 -22.88 4.84
CA ASP A 55 -7.95 -21.60 4.24
C ASP A 55 -7.58 -20.47 5.21
N TYR A 56 -7.04 -19.37 4.69
CA TYR A 56 -6.53 -18.27 5.51
C TYR A 56 -7.58 -17.70 6.48
N LYS A 57 -8.88 -17.68 6.12
CA LYS A 57 -9.94 -17.22 7.03
C LYS A 57 -10.19 -18.22 8.15
N LYS A 58 -10.27 -19.51 7.80
CA LYS A 58 -10.41 -20.59 8.79
C LYS A 58 -9.20 -20.68 9.73
N ALA A 59 -8.02 -20.35 9.24
CA ALA A 59 -6.81 -20.25 10.06
C ALA A 59 -6.91 -19.07 11.04
N GLU A 60 -7.34 -17.91 10.57
CA GLU A 60 -7.59 -16.72 11.42
C GLU A 60 -8.64 -16.99 12.51
N ASP A 61 -9.75 -17.65 12.18
CA ASP A 61 -10.79 -18.04 13.14
C ASP A 61 -10.27 -18.98 14.25
N ARG A 62 -9.19 -19.73 13.96
CA ARG A 62 -8.51 -20.63 14.92
C ARG A 62 -7.38 -19.96 15.68
N GLY A 63 -7.15 -18.67 15.44
CA GLY A 63 -6.12 -17.88 16.11
C GLY A 63 -4.76 -17.87 15.42
N TYR A 64 -4.64 -18.40 14.21
CA TYR A 64 -3.41 -18.24 13.40
C TYR A 64 -3.41 -16.87 12.74
N PHE A 65 -2.33 -16.10 12.89
CA PHE A 65 -2.21 -14.79 12.24
C PHE A 65 -1.17 -14.86 11.12
N LYS A 66 -1.55 -14.39 9.94
CA LYS A 66 -0.61 -14.25 8.83
C LYS A 66 -0.02 -12.84 8.83
N ILE A 67 1.18 -12.71 8.27
CA ILE A 67 1.76 -11.43 7.89
C ILE A 67 1.69 -11.32 6.37
N ASP A 68 1.15 -10.23 5.86
CA ASP A 68 1.06 -9.94 4.44
C ASP A 68 2.37 -9.27 3.99
N CYS A 69 3.28 -10.04 3.39
CA CYS A 69 4.49 -9.50 2.78
C CYS A 69 4.16 -9.07 1.34
N LEU A 70 4.24 -7.78 1.03
CA LEU A 70 3.92 -7.22 -0.28
C LEU A 70 5.17 -6.94 -1.10
N ASN A 71 5.06 -7.07 -2.42
CA ASN A 71 6.14 -6.67 -3.33
C ASN A 71 5.83 -5.29 -3.92
N VAL A 72 6.49 -4.26 -3.42
CA VAL A 72 6.24 -2.85 -3.74
C VAL A 72 7.48 -2.23 -4.38
N ASN A 73 7.44 -2.08 -5.70
CA ASN A 73 8.57 -1.64 -6.51
C ASN A 73 9.05 -0.21 -6.24
N ILE A 74 8.28 0.63 -5.54
CA ILE A 74 8.69 2.00 -5.22
C ILE A 74 9.99 2.04 -4.42
N TYR A 75 10.25 1.00 -3.63
CA TYR A 75 11.42 0.89 -2.76
C TYR A 75 12.68 0.41 -3.50
N LYS A 76 12.59 0.04 -4.79
CA LYS A 76 13.72 -0.49 -5.56
C LYS A 76 14.95 0.43 -5.58
N GLU A 77 14.72 1.74 -5.61
CA GLU A 77 15.79 2.74 -5.64
C GLU A 77 16.18 3.29 -4.26
N VAL A 78 15.59 2.76 -3.18
CA VAL A 78 15.97 3.07 -1.81
C VAL A 78 17.10 2.13 -1.38
N LYS A 79 18.24 2.69 -0.96
CA LYS A 79 19.50 1.97 -0.68
C LYS A 79 19.76 1.76 0.81
N SER A 80 19.12 2.51 1.69
CA SER A 80 19.28 2.36 3.14
C SER A 80 18.03 2.81 3.92
N GLU A 81 17.93 2.40 5.19
CA GLU A 81 16.91 2.89 6.12
C GLU A 81 17.00 4.40 6.31
N GLN A 82 18.23 4.93 6.45
CA GLN A 82 18.45 6.37 6.60
C GLN A 82 17.87 7.14 5.40
N GLU A 83 18.15 6.68 4.18
CA GLU A 83 17.60 7.29 2.97
C GLU A 83 16.07 7.22 2.94
N LEU A 84 15.48 6.10 3.36
CA LEU A 84 14.02 5.99 3.45
C LEU A 84 13.44 7.02 4.40
N VAL A 85 14.04 7.17 5.59
CA VAL A 85 13.63 8.16 6.60
C VAL A 85 13.73 9.59 6.05
N GLU A 86 14.82 9.92 5.35
CA GLU A 86 14.99 11.22 4.69
C GLU A 86 13.90 11.48 3.64
N LEU A 87 13.59 10.48 2.79
CA LEU A 87 12.53 10.57 1.78
C LEU A 87 11.12 10.67 2.40
N MET A 88 10.92 10.10 3.58
CA MET A 88 9.65 10.14 4.31
C MET A 88 9.41 11.50 4.99
N ILE A 89 10.46 12.12 5.52
CA ILE A 89 10.37 13.39 6.26
C ILE A 89 10.35 14.59 5.31
N LYS A 90 10.99 14.46 4.14
CA LYS A 90 11.02 15.52 3.15
C LYS A 90 9.62 15.83 2.62
N GLU A 91 9.21 17.09 2.71
CA GLU A 91 7.98 17.57 2.08
C GLU A 91 8.08 17.40 0.55
N PRO A 92 7.13 16.71 -0.11
CA PRO A 92 7.15 16.54 -1.55
C PRO A 92 6.64 17.80 -2.26
N ASP A 93 6.95 17.95 -3.54
CA ASP A 93 6.30 18.95 -4.38
C ASP A 93 4.87 18.52 -4.72
N TRP A 94 3.89 19.06 -3.99
CA TRP A 94 2.46 18.76 -4.19
C TRP A 94 1.94 19.18 -5.57
N ASP A 95 2.60 20.11 -6.25
CA ASP A 95 2.18 20.52 -7.60
C ASP A 95 2.47 19.44 -8.65
N MET A 96 3.33 18.46 -8.33
CA MET A 96 3.49 17.26 -9.15
C MET A 96 2.17 16.50 -9.35
N LEU A 97 1.21 16.58 -8.41
CA LEU A 97 -0.10 15.94 -8.51
C LEU A 97 -1.03 16.59 -9.56
N LYS A 98 -0.65 17.76 -10.09
CA LYS A 98 -1.38 18.42 -11.19
C LYS A 98 -1.01 17.84 -12.56
N ASP A 99 0.08 17.09 -12.68
CA ASP A 99 0.47 16.44 -13.93
C ASP A 99 -0.15 15.03 -14.02
N PRO A 100 -1.03 14.76 -14.99
CA PRO A 100 -1.62 13.44 -15.18
C PRO A 100 -0.58 12.34 -15.41
N LYS A 101 0.55 12.64 -16.05
CA LYS A 101 1.62 11.65 -16.27
C LYS A 101 2.29 11.24 -14.97
N VAL A 102 2.46 12.17 -14.03
CA VAL A 102 2.99 11.85 -12.70
C VAL A 102 2.00 10.96 -11.98
N VAL A 103 0.74 11.38 -11.86
CA VAL A 103 -0.30 10.65 -11.12
C VAL A 103 -0.51 9.24 -11.68
N GLU A 104 -0.42 9.07 -12.99
CA GLU A 104 -0.51 7.76 -13.63
C GLU A 104 0.60 6.79 -13.18
N ASN A 105 1.76 7.30 -12.78
CA ASN A 105 2.86 6.47 -12.28
C ASN A 105 2.89 6.34 -10.75
N LEU A 106 1.99 7.02 -10.02
CA LEU A 106 1.96 6.96 -8.57
C LEU A 106 1.22 5.71 -8.06
N PHE A 107 1.82 5.08 -7.06
CA PHE A 107 1.28 3.92 -6.36
C PHE A 107 -0.16 4.19 -5.90
N HIS A 108 -1.09 3.27 -6.23
CA HIS A 108 -2.52 3.36 -5.97
C HIS A 108 -3.32 4.54 -6.57
N LEU A 109 -2.68 5.50 -7.24
CA LEU A 109 -3.36 6.65 -7.88
C LEU A 109 -3.47 6.56 -9.41
N ASN A 110 -2.81 5.58 -10.03
CA ASN A 110 -2.97 5.25 -11.45
C ASN A 110 -4.47 5.19 -11.85
N GLY A 111 -4.84 5.87 -12.94
CA GLY A 111 -6.24 5.94 -13.40
C GLY A 111 -7.18 6.81 -12.56
N HIS A 112 -6.70 7.55 -11.56
CA HIS A 112 -7.52 8.38 -10.66
C HIS A 112 -7.21 9.88 -10.72
N PHE A 113 -6.56 10.35 -11.79
CA PHE A 113 -6.19 11.75 -11.96
C PHE A 113 -7.37 12.71 -11.77
N ASN A 114 -8.55 12.39 -12.30
CA ASN A 114 -9.75 13.22 -12.16
C ASN A 114 -10.17 13.50 -10.70
N ILE A 115 -9.89 12.57 -9.78
CA ILE A 115 -10.18 12.74 -8.35
C ILE A 115 -9.05 13.53 -7.69
N VAL A 116 -7.80 13.16 -8.00
CA VAL A 116 -6.60 13.84 -7.46
C VAL A 116 -6.58 15.31 -7.83
N SER A 117 -6.84 15.64 -9.10
CA SER A 117 -6.87 17.02 -9.61
C SER A 117 -8.05 17.83 -9.10
N LYS A 118 -9.14 17.18 -8.67
CA LYS A 118 -10.29 17.88 -8.10
C LYS A 118 -10.09 18.23 -6.62
N LEU A 119 -9.47 17.32 -5.88
CA LEU A 119 -9.28 17.46 -4.44
C LEU A 119 -7.97 18.20 -4.08
N GLU A 120 -6.96 18.12 -4.94
CA GLU A 120 -5.66 18.78 -4.79
C GLU A 120 -5.06 18.63 -3.37
N PRO A 121 -4.80 17.40 -2.89
CA PRO A 121 -4.29 17.21 -1.54
C PRO A 121 -2.93 17.91 -1.34
N LYS A 122 -2.74 18.52 -0.17
CA LYS A 122 -1.56 19.32 0.21
C LYS A 122 -0.83 18.79 1.44
N ASN A 123 -1.22 17.61 1.94
CA ASN A 123 -0.56 16.93 3.05
C ASN A 123 -0.93 15.44 3.06
N ILE A 124 -0.25 14.68 3.91
CA ILE A 124 -0.43 13.22 4.05
C ILE A 124 -1.88 12.86 4.44
N GLU A 125 -2.52 13.61 5.34
CA GLU A 125 -3.88 13.29 5.77
C GLU A 125 -4.91 13.45 4.65
N GLN A 126 -4.77 14.53 3.86
CA GLN A 126 -5.59 14.77 2.68
C GLN A 126 -5.33 13.70 1.61
N LEU A 127 -4.06 13.36 1.36
CA LEU A 127 -3.70 12.31 0.40
C LEU A 127 -4.26 10.94 0.83
N ALA A 128 -4.23 10.62 2.13
CA ALA A 128 -4.85 9.43 2.69
C ALA A 128 -6.38 9.44 2.49
N ALA A 129 -7.04 10.59 2.67
CA ALA A 129 -8.45 10.73 2.37
C ALA A 129 -8.75 10.55 0.87
N VAL A 130 -7.90 11.07 -0.04
CA VAL A 130 -8.01 10.80 -1.48
C VAL A 130 -7.94 9.30 -1.77
N LEU A 131 -6.99 8.58 -1.18
CA LEU A 131 -6.88 7.12 -1.32
C LEU A 131 -8.12 6.35 -0.83
N ALA A 132 -8.84 6.89 0.16
CA ALA A 132 -10.14 6.34 0.55
C ALA A 132 -11.23 6.69 -0.47
N ILE A 133 -11.27 7.93 -0.96
CA ILE A 133 -12.29 8.45 -1.88
C ILE A 133 -12.22 7.81 -3.28
N ILE A 134 -11.04 7.39 -3.74
CA ILE A 134 -10.92 6.64 -5.00
C ILE A 134 -11.63 5.28 -4.94
N ARG A 135 -12.08 4.81 -3.76
CA ARG A 135 -12.89 3.58 -3.62
C ARG A 135 -14.39 3.87 -3.74
N PRO A 136 -15.20 2.93 -4.29
CA PRO A 136 -16.61 3.18 -4.58
C PRO A 136 -17.43 3.71 -3.38
N ALA A 137 -17.24 3.16 -2.19
CA ALA A 137 -18.02 3.50 -0.99
C ALA A 137 -17.85 4.96 -0.52
N LYS A 138 -16.73 5.61 -0.85
CA LYS A 138 -16.41 6.98 -0.42
C LYS A 138 -16.36 7.98 -1.57
N ARG A 139 -16.56 7.55 -2.81
CA ARG A 139 -16.42 8.38 -4.02
C ARG A 139 -17.28 9.64 -4.01
N ARG A 140 -18.48 9.58 -3.43
CA ARG A 140 -19.38 10.75 -3.29
C ARG A 140 -18.76 11.93 -2.55
N LEU A 141 -17.75 11.70 -1.71
CA LEU A 141 -17.09 12.74 -0.93
C LEU A 141 -16.21 13.66 -1.78
N MET A 142 -15.87 13.28 -3.03
CA MET A 142 -15.03 14.11 -3.91
C MET A 142 -15.67 15.46 -4.31
N TYR A 143 -16.95 15.66 -4.00
CA TYR A 143 -17.71 16.89 -4.29
C TYR A 143 -17.96 17.73 -3.04
N LYS A 144 -17.35 17.39 -1.90
CA LYS A 144 -17.50 18.10 -0.63
C LYS A 144 -16.28 18.94 -0.33
N GLU A 145 -16.46 19.91 0.58
CA GLU A 145 -15.37 20.66 1.17
C GLU A 145 -14.50 19.77 2.06
N TRP A 146 -13.21 20.10 2.18
CA TRP A 146 -12.25 19.33 2.97
C TRP A 146 -12.68 19.13 4.43
N THR A 147 -13.31 20.13 5.02
CA THR A 147 -13.84 20.07 6.39
C THR A 147 -14.87 18.95 6.58
N ASP A 148 -15.72 18.70 5.58
CA ASP A 148 -16.73 17.66 5.61
C ASP A 148 -16.16 16.30 5.19
N ILE A 149 -15.24 16.30 4.20
CA ILE A 149 -14.49 15.11 3.82
C ILE A 149 -13.83 14.48 5.05
N MET A 150 -13.08 15.27 5.83
CA MET A 150 -12.31 14.76 6.96
C MET A 150 -13.19 14.24 8.11
N LYS A 151 -14.43 14.73 8.24
CA LYS A 151 -15.42 14.22 9.19
C LYS A 151 -16.02 12.88 8.74
N GLU A 152 -16.27 12.69 7.45
CA GLU A 152 -17.05 11.55 6.94
C GLU A 152 -16.21 10.40 6.37
N VAL A 153 -15.00 10.68 5.88
CA VAL A 153 -14.21 9.71 5.12
C VAL A 153 -13.85 8.48 5.97
N TRP A 154 -13.64 8.67 7.27
CA TRP A 154 -13.29 7.61 8.22
C TRP A 154 -14.49 7.02 8.97
N THR A 155 -15.72 7.43 8.65
CA THR A 155 -16.92 6.82 9.24
C THR A 155 -17.13 5.42 8.66
N ARG A 156 -17.18 4.40 9.51
CA ARG A 156 -17.42 3.01 9.11
C ARG A 156 -18.87 2.84 8.61
N PRO A 157 -19.11 2.14 7.48
CA PRO A 157 -20.44 1.76 7.05
C PRO A 157 -21.15 0.86 8.08
N THR A 158 -22.46 1.03 8.23
CA THR A 158 -23.29 0.23 9.15
C THR A 158 -23.81 -1.06 8.52
N ASP A 159 -23.72 -1.19 7.21
CA ASP A 159 -24.21 -2.31 6.40
C ASP A 159 -23.20 -3.46 6.26
N GLY A 160 -22.06 -3.37 6.96
CA GLY A 160 -20.98 -4.36 6.88
C GLY A 160 -20.19 -4.33 5.56
N SER A 161 -20.42 -3.33 4.70
CA SER A 161 -19.64 -3.15 3.48
C SER A 161 -18.16 -2.85 3.76
N TYR A 162 -17.33 -3.07 2.76
CA TYR A 162 -15.89 -2.88 2.86
C TYR A 162 -15.54 -1.47 3.36
N PHE A 163 -14.67 -1.41 4.38
CA PHE A 163 -14.19 -0.17 4.96
C PHE A 163 -12.66 -0.10 4.85
N PHE A 164 -12.17 0.87 4.08
CA PHE A 164 -10.74 1.12 3.95
C PHE A 164 -10.21 1.78 5.23
N LYS A 165 -9.25 1.12 5.90
CA LYS A 165 -8.74 1.56 7.21
C LYS A 165 -7.90 2.82 7.06
N LYS A 166 -8.05 3.77 8.00
CA LYS A 166 -7.25 5.02 8.04
C LYS A 166 -5.75 4.73 8.14
N SER A 167 -5.34 3.73 8.91
CA SER A 167 -3.94 3.33 9.05
C SER A 167 -3.31 2.92 7.71
N HIS A 168 -4.00 2.08 6.93
CA HIS A 168 -3.56 1.71 5.58
C HIS A 168 -3.47 2.93 4.65
N ALA A 169 -4.48 3.79 4.69
CA ALA A 169 -4.51 4.98 3.86
C ALA A 169 -3.34 5.93 4.14
N VAL A 170 -3.00 6.14 5.42
CA VAL A 170 -1.86 6.97 5.83
C VAL A 170 -0.53 6.32 5.44
N ALA A 171 -0.37 5.01 5.63
CA ALA A 171 0.84 4.29 5.19
C ALA A 171 1.06 4.41 3.68
N TYR A 172 0.00 4.23 2.88
CA TYR A 172 0.07 4.40 1.42
C TYR A 172 0.32 5.84 1.00
N ALA A 173 -0.26 6.83 1.69
CA ALA A 173 0.05 8.23 1.46
C ALA A 173 1.54 8.50 1.69
N GLN A 174 2.10 7.95 2.77
CA GLN A 174 3.54 8.05 3.07
C GLN A 174 4.41 7.39 1.98
N ALA A 175 4.01 6.22 1.49
CA ALA A 175 4.67 5.54 0.38
C ALA A 175 4.67 6.38 -0.91
N ILE A 176 3.56 7.06 -1.22
CA ILE A 176 3.46 7.99 -2.35
C ILE A 176 4.38 9.20 -2.16
N VAL A 177 4.48 9.77 -0.95
CA VAL A 177 5.43 10.86 -0.65
C VAL A 177 6.87 10.43 -0.95
N VAL A 178 7.27 9.25 -0.49
CA VAL A 178 8.59 8.67 -0.80
C VAL A 178 8.78 8.57 -2.32
N GLN A 179 7.78 8.06 -3.04
CA GLN A 179 7.84 7.93 -4.50
C GLN A 179 7.97 9.28 -5.22
N MET A 180 7.22 10.31 -4.81
CA MET A 180 7.30 11.66 -5.37
C MET A 180 8.68 12.29 -5.14
N ASN A 181 9.24 12.09 -3.95
CA ASN A 181 10.58 12.58 -3.60
C ASN A 181 11.68 11.86 -4.40
N LEU A 182 11.53 10.56 -4.65
CA LEU A 182 12.41 9.80 -5.54
C LEU A 182 12.35 10.32 -6.98
N MET A 183 11.15 10.55 -7.52
CA MET A 183 10.94 11.11 -8.87
C MET A 183 11.59 12.49 -9.01
N SER A 184 11.39 13.36 -8.01
CA SER A 184 12.02 14.68 -7.97
C SER A 184 13.55 14.58 -7.99
N ARG A 185 14.13 13.70 -7.17
CA ARG A 185 15.58 13.50 -7.12
C ARG A 185 16.13 13.00 -8.46
N ALA A 186 15.45 12.04 -9.10
CA ALA A 186 15.85 11.53 -10.41
C ALA A 186 15.90 12.65 -11.45
N LYS A 187 14.87 13.50 -11.51
CA LYS A 187 14.82 14.67 -12.41
C LYS A 187 16.03 15.58 -12.25
N TYR A 188 16.36 15.98 -11.01
CA TYR A 188 17.52 16.84 -10.76
C TYR A 188 18.87 16.19 -11.06
N SER A 189 18.96 14.85 -11.02
CA SER A 189 20.21 14.14 -11.40
C SER A 189 20.49 14.22 -12.90
N PHE A 190 19.45 14.31 -13.74
CA PHE A 190 19.59 14.47 -15.19
C PHE A 190 19.83 15.93 -15.61
N ASP A 191 19.33 16.89 -14.83
CA ASP A 191 19.46 18.33 -15.11
C ASP A 191 20.80 18.93 -14.62
N ALA A 192 21.61 18.18 -13.86
CA ALA A 192 22.93 18.63 -13.43
C ALA A 192 23.91 18.59 -14.62
N PRO A 193 24.51 19.72 -15.07
CA PRO A 193 25.50 19.68 -16.12
C PRO A 193 26.68 18.87 -15.63
N SER A 194 27.00 17.79 -16.34
CA SER A 194 28.20 17.01 -16.13
C SER A 194 29.40 17.97 -16.19
N LYS A 195 30.00 18.25 -15.02
CA LYS A 195 31.26 18.99 -14.94
C LYS A 195 32.28 18.19 -15.74
N LYS A 196 32.64 18.72 -16.91
CA LYS A 196 33.82 18.29 -17.67
C LYS A 196 35.08 18.69 -16.92
#